data_AF-A0A7D7VHR3-F1
#
_entry.id   AF-A0A7D7VHR3-F1
#
_cell.length_a   1.000
_cell.length_b   1.000
_cell.length_c   1.000
_cell.angle_alpha   90.00
_cell.angle_beta   90.00
_cell.angle_gamma   90.00
#
_symmetry.space_group_name_H-M   'P 1'
#
loop_
_entity.id
_entity.type
_entity.pdbx_description
1 polymer ?
#
loop_
_entity_poly.entity_id
_entity_poly.type
_entity_poly.pdbx_seq_one_letter_code
_entity_poly.pdbx_strand_id
1 'polypeptide(L)'
;MPIEIRPSTADKVVDQQNNPWQKKLTLFSAKKVSSKDRIFLFQQIQLLLQTGTPLYAGLSALQKQIEKPAVKNLISELISTIDEGKSFSYALSKYPNVFTSTQVNLISASEEGGFMGDVLQQILDMEERREKLRNTLISAVSYPCILGLFSLGVVIFILTFVFPKFADMFAKIHDTLPVTTKSLMWMSGALTNHWMIIIAVFASLIILVGKWISSKSGRVFVDNFKLSFPVIKSVFTQLYLVQSLRVMSLSLANGVSVMDTLADCKNTVQNKLYQKFLCDVELKVQEGSGISSGFAQVNFIPPLVKQMITTGEETGNLPIVMGKIADHYETELLKYLQTLSKLAEPIMLLLMGGLVGIIVSSLILPIFSLSRAVH
;
A
#
# COMPACT_ATOMS: atom_id res chain seq x y z
N MET A 1 -10.07 72.58 41.24
CA MET A 1 -8.89 72.12 40.47
C MET A 1 -9.13 70.68 40.04
N PRO A 2 -8.80 70.32 38.79
CA PRO A 2 -9.27 69.11 38.11
C PRO A 2 -8.32 67.92 38.30
N ILE A 3 -8.83 66.72 38.02
CA ILE A 3 -8.01 65.59 37.55
C ILE A 3 -8.60 65.18 36.21
N GLU A 4 -7.83 65.40 35.15
CA GLU A 4 -8.11 64.92 33.80
C GLU A 4 -7.97 63.40 33.74
N ILE A 5 -8.95 62.72 33.15
CA ILE A 5 -8.76 61.41 32.53
C ILE A 5 -9.36 61.49 31.14
N ARG A 6 -8.50 61.42 30.12
CA ARG A 6 -8.87 61.39 28.70
C ARG A 6 -9.59 60.07 28.37
N PRO A 7 -10.70 60.07 27.62
CA PRO A 7 -11.16 58.88 26.93
C PRO A 7 -10.47 58.76 25.56
N SER A 8 -9.83 57.61 25.32
CA SER A 8 -9.40 57.18 23.99
C SER A 8 -10.63 56.84 23.14
N THR A 9 -10.79 57.56 22.04
CA THR A 9 -11.94 57.47 21.14
C THR A 9 -11.73 56.36 20.10
N ALA A 10 -12.78 55.54 19.96
CA ALA A 10 -13.24 54.94 18.72
C ALA A 10 -12.27 54.06 17.91
N ASP A 11 -12.25 52.76 18.22
CA ASP A 11 -11.96 51.74 17.21
C ASP A 11 -13.16 51.65 16.26
N LYS A 12 -12.91 52.06 15.02
CA LYS A 12 -13.85 52.01 13.91
C LYS A 12 -14.10 50.54 13.53
N VAL A 13 -15.38 50.19 13.48
CA VAL A 13 -15.89 49.01 12.76
C VAL A 13 -15.43 49.12 11.30
N VAL A 14 -14.49 48.27 10.91
CA VAL A 14 -14.11 48.08 9.50
C VAL A 14 -14.91 46.90 8.96
N ASP A 15 -15.80 47.25 8.05
CA ASP A 15 -16.65 46.40 7.23
C ASP A 15 -15.84 45.25 6.60
N GLN A 16 -16.20 44.00 6.91
CA GLN A 16 -15.60 42.81 6.32
C GLN A 16 -16.08 42.67 4.88
N GLN A 17 -15.38 43.36 3.98
CA GLN A 17 -15.51 43.15 2.54
C GLN A 17 -15.12 41.71 2.17
N ASN A 18 -16.13 41.00 1.69
CA ASN A 18 -16.14 39.64 1.20
C ASN A 18 -15.12 39.46 0.05
N ASN A 19 -13.88 39.05 0.37
CA ASN A 19 -12.79 38.99 -0.60
C ASN A 19 -12.65 37.57 -1.20
N PRO A 20 -12.97 37.34 -2.49
CA PRO A 20 -12.92 36.01 -3.13
C PRO A 20 -11.51 35.41 -3.21
N TRP A 21 -10.46 36.22 -2.98
CA TRP A 21 -9.07 35.76 -2.98
C TRP A 21 -8.65 35.05 -1.69
N GLN A 22 -9.32 35.26 -0.56
CA GLN A 22 -9.05 34.51 0.68
C GLN A 22 -9.59 33.07 0.61
N LYS A 23 -10.68 32.81 -0.13
CA LYS A 23 -11.16 31.44 -0.42
C LYS A 23 -10.20 30.63 -1.29
N LYS A 24 -9.35 31.29 -2.10
CA LYS A 24 -8.36 30.60 -2.95
C LYS A 24 -7.05 30.26 -2.23
N LEU A 25 -6.66 30.99 -1.18
CA LEU A 25 -5.44 30.69 -0.43
C LEU A 25 -5.61 29.58 0.62
N THR A 26 -6.83 29.30 1.09
CA THR A 26 -7.09 28.15 1.98
C THR A 26 -7.16 26.81 1.25
N LEU A 27 -7.30 26.82 -0.09
CA LEU A 27 -7.37 25.61 -0.92
C LEU A 27 -6.00 24.92 -1.15
N PHE A 28 -4.88 25.61 -0.91
CA PHE A 28 -3.54 25.08 -1.18
C PHE A 28 -2.75 24.62 0.06
N SER A 29 -3.29 24.76 1.28
CA SER A 29 -2.61 24.32 2.52
C SER A 29 -3.52 23.61 3.53
N ALA A 30 -4.61 23.01 3.07
CA ALA A 30 -5.33 22.00 3.86
C ALA A 30 -4.65 20.64 3.61
N LYS A 31 -3.76 20.20 4.53
CA LYS A 31 -3.20 18.84 4.50
C LYS A 31 -4.37 17.85 4.31
N LYS A 32 -4.39 17.12 3.19
CA LYS A 32 -5.44 16.15 2.85
C LYS A 32 -5.77 15.24 4.04
N VAL A 33 -7.03 14.83 4.13
CA VAL A 33 -7.48 13.83 5.11
C VAL A 33 -6.73 12.53 4.84
N SER A 34 -6.01 12.03 5.84
CA SER A 34 -5.24 10.79 5.75
C SER A 34 -6.07 9.58 6.19
N SER A 35 -5.63 8.37 5.85
CA SER A 35 -6.28 7.15 6.33
C SER A 35 -6.31 7.05 7.86
N LYS A 36 -5.27 7.56 8.55
CA LYS A 36 -5.21 7.61 10.01
C LYS A 36 -6.27 8.55 10.59
N ASP A 37 -6.48 9.71 9.97
CA ASP A 37 -7.53 10.66 10.38
C ASP A 37 -8.92 10.04 10.22
N ARG A 38 -9.16 9.30 9.13
CA ARG A 38 -10.41 8.58 8.89
C ARG A 38 -10.66 7.49 9.92
N ILE A 39 -9.65 6.66 10.20
CA ILE A 39 -9.76 5.58 11.20
C ILE A 39 -10.07 6.19 12.56
N PHE A 40 -9.35 7.26 12.94
CA PHE A 40 -9.62 7.99 14.18
C PHE A 40 -11.05 8.53 14.23
N LEU A 41 -11.54 9.16 13.15
CA LEU A 41 -12.91 9.63 13.07
C LEU A 41 -13.92 8.49 13.30
N PHE A 42 -13.75 7.35 12.65
CA PHE A 42 -14.61 6.19 12.85
C PHE A 42 -14.53 5.61 14.26
N GLN A 43 -13.35 5.53 14.88
CA GLN A 43 -13.19 5.11 16.28
C GLN A 43 -13.97 6.01 17.23
N GLN A 44 -13.87 7.32 17.04
CA GLN A 44 -14.57 8.26 17.92
C GLN A 44 -16.09 8.19 17.72
N ILE A 45 -16.57 8.10 16.49
CA ILE A 45 -18.01 7.93 16.22
C ILE A 45 -18.52 6.62 16.81
N GLN A 46 -17.77 5.52 16.62
CA GLN A 46 -18.11 4.21 17.15
C GLN A 46 -18.24 4.24 18.69
N LEU A 47 -17.29 4.85 19.39
CA LEU A 47 -17.33 4.99 20.84
C LEU A 47 -18.53 5.83 21.29
N LEU A 48 -18.79 6.95 20.62
CA LEU A 48 -19.92 7.83 20.95
C LEU A 48 -21.27 7.11 20.75
N LEU A 49 -21.42 6.36 19.65
CA LEU A 49 -22.62 5.57 19.40
C LEU A 49 -22.80 4.44 20.43
N GLN A 50 -21.72 3.75 20.82
CA GLN A 50 -21.77 2.73 21.87
C GLN A 50 -22.18 3.28 23.24
N THR A 51 -21.83 4.54 23.54
CA THR A 51 -22.28 5.23 24.77
C THR A 51 -23.70 5.79 24.67
N GLY A 52 -24.40 5.56 23.56
CA GLY A 52 -25.77 6.07 23.34
C GLY A 52 -25.83 7.54 22.93
N THR A 53 -24.71 8.16 22.58
CA THR A 53 -24.68 9.55 22.13
C THR A 53 -25.26 9.65 20.70
N PRO A 54 -26.25 10.53 20.44
CA PRO A 54 -26.76 10.73 19.09
C PRO A 54 -25.65 11.17 18.12
N LEU A 55 -25.64 10.62 16.89
CA LEU A 55 -24.59 10.84 15.89
C LEU A 55 -24.28 12.33 15.67
N TYR A 56 -25.32 13.16 15.53
CA TYR A 56 -25.17 14.61 15.33
C TYR A 56 -24.44 15.28 16.50
N ALA A 57 -24.82 14.95 17.74
CA ALA A 57 -24.19 15.48 18.95
C ALA A 57 -22.73 15.02 19.05
N GLY A 58 -22.48 13.75 18.70
CA GLY A 58 -21.13 13.19 18.67
C GLY A 58 -20.23 13.87 17.65
N LEU A 59 -20.69 14.06 16.42
CA LEU A 59 -19.95 14.78 15.38
C LEU A 59 -19.67 16.24 15.78
N SER A 60 -20.66 16.91 16.38
CA SER A 60 -20.52 18.28 16.88
C SER A 60 -19.48 18.39 18.00
N ALA A 61 -19.42 17.41 18.90
CA ALA A 61 -18.39 17.33 19.93
C ALA A 61 -17.00 17.10 19.32
N LEU A 62 -16.89 16.19 18.35
CA LEU A 62 -15.63 15.90 17.66
C LEU A 62 -15.10 17.09 16.86
N GLN A 63 -15.97 17.84 16.20
CA GLN A 63 -15.60 19.04 15.45
C GLN A 63 -14.86 20.07 16.32
N LYS A 64 -15.22 20.18 17.61
CA LYS A 64 -14.59 21.09 18.57
C LYS A 64 -13.21 20.62 19.03
N GLN A 65 -12.96 19.31 19.03
CA GLN A 65 -11.71 18.71 19.50
C GLN A 65 -10.66 18.57 18.39
N ILE A 66 -11.06 18.51 17.13
CA ILE A 66 -10.13 18.31 16.01
C ILE A 66 -9.40 19.60 15.65
N GLU A 67 -8.07 19.55 15.74
CA GLU A 67 -7.18 20.66 15.37
C GLU A 67 -6.96 20.76 13.87
N LYS A 68 -6.91 19.61 13.16
CA LYS A 68 -6.56 19.57 11.74
C LYS A 68 -7.66 20.21 10.88
N PRO A 69 -7.40 21.34 10.17
CA PRO A 69 -8.45 22.10 9.47
C PRO A 69 -9.19 21.28 8.41
N ALA A 70 -8.47 20.42 7.67
CA ALA A 70 -9.07 19.59 6.64
C ALA A 70 -10.12 18.61 7.20
N VAL A 71 -9.85 18.04 8.38
CA VAL A 71 -10.77 17.08 9.02
C VAL A 71 -11.92 17.83 9.68
N LYS A 72 -11.65 19.01 10.26
CA LYS A 72 -12.69 19.89 10.80
C LYS A 72 -13.69 20.34 9.73
N ASN A 73 -13.21 20.70 8.54
CA ASN A 73 -14.05 21.06 7.40
C ASN A 73 -14.88 19.86 6.93
N LEU A 74 -14.27 18.67 6.83
CA LEU A 74 -14.98 17.44 6.51
C LEU A 74 -16.13 17.19 7.49
N ILE A 75 -15.87 17.23 8.80
CA ILE A 75 -16.91 17.04 9.81
C ILE A 75 -17.99 18.13 9.70
N SER A 76 -17.62 19.38 9.43
CA SER A 76 -18.57 20.47 9.24
C SER A 76 -19.55 20.19 8.09
N GLU A 77 -19.04 19.70 6.96
CA GLU A 77 -19.87 19.37 5.79
C GLU A 77 -20.73 18.12 6.01
N LEU A 78 -20.22 17.15 6.78
CA LEU A 78 -21.00 15.98 7.23
C LEU A 78 -22.16 16.41 8.14
N ILE A 79 -21.90 17.24 9.16
CA ILE A 79 -22.92 17.79 10.06
C ILE A 79 -23.98 18.56 9.27
N SER A 80 -23.57 19.47 8.38
CA SER A 80 -24.49 20.25 7.54
C SER A 80 -25.39 19.36 6.70
N THR A 81 -24.85 18.29 6.11
CA THR A 81 -25.65 17.37 5.29
C THR A 81 -26.66 16.57 6.12
N ILE A 82 -26.30 16.21 7.36
CA ILE A 82 -27.22 15.55 8.30
C ILE A 82 -28.30 16.52 8.79
N ASP A 83 -27.95 17.78 9.04
CA ASP A 83 -28.87 18.84 9.47
C ASP A 83 -29.91 19.16 8.37
N GLU A 84 -29.52 19.02 7.09
CA GLU A 84 -30.42 19.05 5.93
C GLU A 84 -31.37 17.83 5.85
N GLY A 85 -31.30 16.89 6.80
CA GLY A 85 -32.14 15.70 6.88
C GLY A 85 -31.71 14.56 5.96
N LYS A 86 -30.49 14.60 5.42
CA LYS A 86 -29.92 13.49 4.64
C LYS A 86 -29.26 12.46 5.57
N SER A 87 -29.14 11.23 5.09
CA SER A 87 -28.46 10.16 5.84
C SER A 87 -26.96 10.42 5.98
N PHE A 88 -26.35 9.81 6.99
CA PHE A 88 -24.90 9.87 7.20
C PHE A 88 -24.14 9.12 6.10
N SER A 89 -24.67 8.00 5.59
CA SER A 89 -24.16 7.30 4.41
C SER A 89 -24.13 8.20 3.17
N TYR A 90 -25.17 9.01 2.96
CA TYR A 90 -25.21 9.99 1.86
C TYR A 90 -24.14 11.07 2.04
N ALA A 91 -23.98 11.61 3.25
CA ALA A 91 -22.89 12.54 3.56
C ALA A 91 -21.51 11.90 3.31
N LEU A 92 -21.38 10.63 3.70
CA LEU A 92 -20.37 9.63 3.35
C LEU A 92 -19.89 9.72 1.90
N SER A 93 -20.86 9.45 1.03
CA SER A 93 -20.69 9.25 -0.41
C SER A 93 -20.14 10.47 -1.15
N LYS A 94 -20.29 11.69 -0.60
CA LYS A 94 -19.75 12.93 -1.19
C LYS A 94 -18.22 12.97 -1.19
N TYR A 95 -17.55 12.12 -0.40
CA TYR A 95 -16.07 12.07 -0.31
C TYR A 95 -15.51 10.69 -0.68
N PRO A 96 -15.61 10.24 -1.94
CA PRO A 96 -15.10 8.94 -2.37
C PRO A 96 -13.56 8.82 -2.28
N ASN A 97 -12.85 9.95 -2.17
CA ASN A 97 -11.41 9.98 -1.93
C ASN A 97 -11.04 9.70 -0.46
N VAL A 98 -12.00 9.81 0.46
CA VAL A 98 -11.82 9.59 1.90
C VAL A 98 -12.50 8.29 2.31
N PHE A 99 -13.77 8.11 1.96
CA PHE A 99 -14.55 6.93 2.34
C PHE A 99 -14.72 5.98 1.15
N THR A 100 -14.49 4.70 1.37
CA THR A 100 -14.66 3.69 0.30
C THR A 100 -16.14 3.39 0.10
N SER A 101 -16.51 2.92 -1.09
CA SER A 101 -17.90 2.48 -1.38
C SER A 101 -18.36 1.41 -0.38
N THR A 102 -17.47 0.47 -0.01
CA THR A 102 -17.73 -0.53 1.03
C THR A 102 -18.12 0.09 2.37
N GLN A 103 -17.40 1.12 2.81
CA GLN A 103 -17.69 1.79 4.09
C GLN A 103 -19.05 2.50 4.02
N VAL A 104 -19.34 3.16 2.91
CA VAL A 104 -20.62 3.85 2.69
C VAL A 104 -21.79 2.87 2.66
N ASN A 105 -21.67 1.76 1.93
CA ASN A 105 -22.71 0.74 1.80
C ASN A 105 -22.99 0.03 3.13
N LEU A 106 -21.94 -0.32 3.87
CA LEU A 106 -22.06 -0.90 5.21
C LEU A 106 -22.77 0.05 6.18
N ILE A 107 -22.36 1.32 6.20
CA ILE A 107 -23.01 2.34 7.04
C ILE A 107 -24.47 2.51 6.63
N SER A 108 -24.76 2.57 5.32
CA SER A 108 -26.13 2.66 4.79
C SER A 108 -27.00 1.49 5.28
N ALA A 109 -26.50 0.26 5.23
CA ALA A 109 -27.24 -0.91 5.70
C ALA A 109 -27.49 -0.87 7.23
N SER A 110 -26.61 -0.23 7.98
CA SER A 110 -26.73 -0.08 9.44
C SER A 110 -27.63 1.07 9.89
N GLU A 111 -27.87 2.07 9.03
CA GLU A 111 -28.70 3.22 9.35
C GLU A 111 -30.15 2.85 9.55
N GLU A 112 -30.67 1.98 8.69
CA GLU A 112 -32.05 1.49 8.77
C GLU A 112 -32.24 0.54 9.97
N GLY A 113 -31.20 -0.21 10.33
CA GLY A 113 -31.26 -1.22 11.38
C GLY A 113 -30.82 -0.77 12.77
N GLY A 114 -30.25 0.43 12.93
CA GLY A 114 -29.85 0.99 14.22
C GLY A 114 -28.62 0.36 14.88
N PHE A 115 -27.84 -0.45 14.16
CA PHE A 115 -26.65 -1.16 14.65
C PHE A 115 -25.34 -0.57 14.08
N MET A 116 -25.32 0.72 13.75
CA MET A 116 -24.16 1.42 13.17
C MET A 116 -22.89 1.31 14.02
N GLY A 117 -23.01 1.25 15.36
CA GLY A 117 -21.87 1.05 16.24
C GLY A 117 -21.14 -0.27 15.97
N ASP A 118 -21.88 -1.36 15.74
CA ASP A 118 -21.31 -2.68 15.45
C ASP A 118 -20.68 -2.71 14.05
N VAL A 119 -21.32 -2.09 13.06
CA VAL A 119 -20.75 -1.99 11.71
C VAL A 119 -19.46 -1.17 11.69
N LEU A 120 -19.42 -0.05 12.41
CA LEU A 120 -18.20 0.74 12.53
C LEU A 120 -17.09 -0.07 13.20
N GLN A 121 -17.39 -0.87 14.23
CA GLN A 121 -16.40 -1.77 14.83
C GLN A 121 -15.85 -2.76 13.80
N GLN A 122 -16.71 -3.38 13.00
CA GLN A 122 -16.27 -4.32 11.97
C GLN A 122 -15.45 -3.65 10.85
N ILE A 123 -15.78 -2.40 10.48
CA ILE A 123 -14.98 -1.59 9.55
C ILE A 123 -13.59 -1.30 10.15
N LEU A 124 -13.52 -0.96 11.44
CA LEU A 124 -12.26 -0.70 12.14
C LEU A 124 -11.39 -1.96 12.22
N ASP A 125 -11.97 -3.11 12.55
CA ASP A 125 -11.27 -4.39 12.57
C ASP A 125 -10.71 -4.75 11.17
N MET A 126 -11.48 -4.49 10.12
CA MET A 126 -11.04 -4.69 8.73
C MET A 126 -9.85 -3.77 8.38
N GLU A 127 -9.90 -2.49 8.77
CA GLU A 127 -8.81 -1.54 8.54
C GLU A 127 -7.54 -1.89 9.34
N GLU A 128 -7.68 -2.35 10.59
CA GLU A 128 -6.57 -2.82 11.42
C GLU A 128 -5.87 -4.03 10.78
N ARG A 129 -6.64 -5.02 10.35
CA ARG A 129 -6.09 -6.20 9.62
C ARG A 129 -5.37 -5.78 8.34
N ARG A 130 -5.94 -4.84 7.59
CA ARG A 130 -5.31 -4.30 6.38
C ARG A 130 -4.00 -3.58 6.69
N GLU A 131 -3.94 -2.80 7.77
CA GLU A 131 -2.71 -2.14 8.22
C GLU A 131 -1.67 -3.16 8.67
N LYS A 132 -2.06 -4.18 9.45
CA LYS A 132 -1.17 -5.27 9.89
C LYS A 132 -0.59 -6.05 8.70
N LEU A 133 -1.42 -6.39 7.72
CA LEU A 133 -0.98 -7.03 6.47
C LEU A 133 0.01 -6.15 5.71
N ARG A 134 -0.32 -4.86 5.56
CA ARG A 134 0.55 -3.89 4.88
C ARG A 134 1.89 -3.74 5.59
N ASN A 135 1.89 -3.61 6.91
CA ASN A 135 3.09 -3.47 7.71
C ASN A 135 3.96 -4.73 7.61
N THR A 136 3.34 -5.91 7.66
CA THR A 136 4.06 -7.18 7.47
C THR A 136 4.69 -7.28 6.08
N LEU A 137 3.95 -6.90 5.02
CA LEU A 137 4.48 -6.83 3.66
C LEU A 137 5.67 -5.87 3.55
N ILE A 138 5.55 -4.68 4.15
CA ILE A 138 6.64 -3.69 4.16
C ILE A 138 7.85 -4.25 4.90
N SER A 139 7.65 -4.81 6.10
CA SER A 139 8.73 -5.39 6.91
C SER A 139 9.45 -6.54 6.20
N ALA A 140 8.71 -7.43 5.54
CA ALA A 140 9.26 -8.56 4.79
C ALA A 140 10.16 -8.13 3.62
N VAL A 141 9.87 -6.97 2.99
CA VAL A 141 10.68 -6.41 1.89
C VAL A 141 11.78 -5.49 2.39
N SER A 142 11.58 -4.82 3.52
CA SER A 142 12.52 -3.83 4.06
C SER A 142 13.88 -4.46 4.39
N TYR A 143 13.88 -5.63 5.02
CA TYR A 143 15.12 -6.29 5.44
C TYR A 143 16.02 -6.69 4.25
N PRO A 144 15.55 -7.44 3.22
CA PRO A 144 16.34 -7.72 2.02
C PRO A 144 16.85 -6.46 1.31
N CYS A 145 16.04 -5.39 1.26
CA CYS A 145 16.44 -4.13 0.63
C CYS A 145 17.57 -3.42 1.38
N ILE A 146 17.51 -3.34 2.71
CA ILE A 146 18.56 -2.71 3.53
C ILE A 146 19.87 -3.50 3.40
N LEU A 147 19.80 -4.83 3.54
CA LEU A 147 20.98 -5.68 3.41
C LEU A 147 21.58 -5.56 2.01
N GLY A 148 20.75 -5.60 0.96
CA GLY A 148 21.18 -5.43 -0.42
C GLY A 148 21.81 -4.07 -0.71
N LEU A 149 21.27 -3.00 -0.14
CA LEU A 149 21.86 -1.66 -0.25
C LEU A 149 23.24 -1.59 0.41
N PHE A 150 23.38 -2.14 1.62
CA PHE A 150 24.67 -2.17 2.33
C PHE A 150 25.70 -3.01 1.58
N SER A 151 25.31 -4.22 1.19
CA SER A 151 26.04 -5.13 0.32
C SER A 151 26.56 -4.45 -0.95
N LEU A 152 25.68 -3.78 -1.69
CA LEU A 152 26.05 -3.03 -2.89
C LEU A 152 27.05 -1.91 -2.58
N GLY A 153 26.86 -1.21 -1.46
CA GLY A 153 27.80 -0.19 -0.98
C GLY A 153 29.20 -0.74 -0.74
N VAL A 154 29.32 -1.91 -0.09
CA VAL A 154 30.62 -2.60 0.13
C VAL A 154 31.29 -2.94 -1.20
N VAL A 155 30.53 -3.48 -2.16
CA VAL A 155 31.06 -3.82 -3.49
C VAL A 155 31.57 -2.58 -4.23
N ILE A 156 30.77 -1.51 -4.23
CA ILE A 156 31.15 -0.23 -4.84
C ILE A 156 32.41 0.33 -4.17
N PHE A 157 32.50 0.29 -2.84
CA PHE A 157 33.68 0.73 -2.10
C PHE A 157 34.93 -0.07 -2.48
N ILE A 158 34.83 -1.40 -2.54
CA ILE A 158 35.96 -2.24 -2.94
C ILE A 158 36.38 -1.90 -4.37
N LEU A 159 35.45 -1.76 -5.32
CA LEU A 159 35.77 -1.46 -6.72
C LEU A 159 36.32 -0.04 -6.94
N THR A 160 35.93 0.94 -6.13
CA THR A 160 36.34 2.35 -6.32
C THR A 160 37.56 2.75 -5.49
N PHE A 161 37.78 2.16 -4.32
CA PHE A 161 38.89 2.53 -3.43
C PHE A 161 39.96 1.46 -3.28
N VAL A 162 39.58 0.18 -3.21
CA VAL A 162 40.52 -0.92 -2.92
C VAL A 162 41.13 -1.45 -4.21
N PHE A 163 40.29 -1.78 -5.19
CA PHE A 163 40.69 -2.42 -6.44
C PHE A 163 41.66 -1.55 -7.29
N PRO A 164 41.48 -0.22 -7.42
CA PRO A 164 42.38 0.62 -8.23
C PRO A 164 43.82 0.64 -7.69
N LYS A 165 44.03 0.45 -6.38
CA LYS A 165 45.38 0.37 -5.80
C LYS A 165 46.19 -0.80 -6.35
N PHE A 166 45.52 -1.84 -6.84
CA PHE A 166 46.15 -2.99 -7.50
C PHE A 166 46.14 -2.87 -9.03
N ALA A 167 45.34 -1.97 -9.60
CA ALA A 167 45.22 -1.82 -11.05
C ALA A 167 46.55 -1.43 -11.71
N ASP A 168 47.33 -0.53 -11.10
CA ASP A 168 48.65 -0.13 -11.61
C ASP A 168 49.65 -1.29 -11.64
N MET A 169 49.55 -2.22 -10.68
CA MET A 169 50.38 -3.41 -10.62
C MET A 169 50.00 -4.41 -11.72
N PHE A 170 48.71 -4.51 -12.04
CA PHE A 170 48.17 -5.42 -13.06
C PHE A 170 48.25 -4.88 -14.49
N ALA A 171 48.31 -3.56 -14.67
CA ALA A 171 48.42 -2.93 -15.98
C ALA A 171 49.69 -3.36 -16.75
N LYS A 172 50.76 -3.72 -16.04
CA LYS A 172 52.03 -4.16 -16.64
C LYS A 172 52.00 -5.58 -17.22
N ILE A 173 50.95 -6.36 -16.93
CA ILE A 173 50.87 -7.79 -17.24
C ILE A 173 49.48 -8.13 -17.79
N HIS A 174 48.90 -7.16 -18.49
CA HIS A 174 47.49 -7.15 -18.84
C HIS A 174 47.06 -8.40 -19.65
N ASP A 175 47.97 -8.96 -20.44
CA ASP A 175 47.69 -10.12 -21.28
C ASP A 175 47.58 -11.45 -20.52
N THR A 176 48.18 -11.60 -19.33
CA THR A 176 48.12 -12.85 -18.54
C THR A 176 47.02 -12.84 -17.47
N LEU A 177 46.23 -11.76 -17.37
CA LEU A 177 45.20 -11.65 -16.34
C LEU A 177 43.98 -12.56 -16.63
N PRO A 178 43.43 -13.23 -15.60
CA PRO A 178 42.17 -13.95 -15.71
C PRO A 178 41.01 -13.06 -16.19
N VAL A 179 40.04 -13.66 -16.87
CA VAL A 179 38.84 -12.97 -17.38
C VAL A 179 38.07 -12.27 -16.26
N THR A 180 38.02 -12.86 -15.07
CA THR A 180 37.37 -12.27 -13.89
C THR A 180 38.03 -10.95 -13.47
N THR A 181 39.35 -10.90 -13.44
CA THR A 181 40.13 -9.68 -13.12
C THR A 181 39.95 -8.61 -14.20
N LYS A 182 39.96 -8.98 -15.48
CA LYS A 182 39.73 -8.04 -16.60
C LYS A 182 38.33 -7.41 -16.53
N SER A 183 37.30 -8.21 -16.22
CA SER A 183 35.92 -7.71 -16.04
C SER A 183 35.81 -6.73 -14.86
N LEU A 184 36.48 -7.02 -13.74
CA LEU A 184 36.51 -6.13 -12.58
C LEU A 184 37.27 -4.83 -12.87
N MET A 185 38.39 -4.88 -13.60
CA MET A 185 39.12 -3.68 -14.03
C MET A 185 38.23 -2.77 -14.89
N TRP A 186 37.50 -3.34 -15.85
CA TRP A 186 36.57 -2.58 -16.68
C TRP A 186 35.44 -1.95 -15.85
N MET A 187 34.81 -2.73 -14.96
CA MET A 187 33.76 -2.22 -14.06
C MET A 187 34.28 -1.13 -13.12
N SER A 188 35.45 -1.34 -12.51
CA SER A 188 36.10 -0.37 -11.61
C SER A 188 36.41 0.92 -12.35
N GLY A 189 37.04 0.85 -13.52
CA GLY A 189 37.33 2.02 -14.36
C GLY A 189 36.08 2.76 -14.82
N ALA A 190 35.02 2.05 -15.19
CA ALA A 190 33.72 2.66 -15.50
C ALA A 190 33.13 3.38 -14.27
N LEU A 191 33.18 2.74 -13.09
CA LEU A 191 32.67 3.31 -11.85
C LEU A 191 33.46 4.54 -11.40
N THR A 192 34.79 4.57 -11.53
CA THR A 192 35.62 5.70 -11.08
C THR A 192 35.62 6.85 -12.08
N ASN A 193 35.77 6.57 -13.37
CA ASN A 193 35.91 7.61 -14.41
C ASN A 193 34.58 8.18 -14.88
N HIS A 194 33.48 7.42 -14.78
CA HIS A 194 32.16 7.81 -15.28
C HIS A 194 31.06 7.81 -14.20
N TRP A 195 31.42 7.95 -12.92
CA TRP A 195 30.47 7.91 -11.80
C TRP A 195 29.28 8.89 -11.96
N MET A 196 29.53 10.11 -12.44
CA MET A 196 28.48 11.12 -12.69
C MET A 196 27.49 10.65 -13.76
N ILE A 197 28.00 10.05 -14.84
CA ILE A 197 27.18 9.53 -15.94
C ILE A 197 26.39 8.31 -15.45
N ILE A 198 27.00 7.43 -14.66
CA ILE A 198 26.33 6.24 -14.10
C ILE A 198 25.16 6.66 -13.20
N ILE A 199 25.39 7.62 -12.28
CA ILE A 199 24.32 8.15 -11.42
C ILE A 199 23.23 8.82 -12.26
N ALA A 200 23.59 9.62 -13.26
CA ALA A 200 22.62 10.26 -14.15
C ALA A 200 21.79 9.25 -14.94
N VAL A 201 22.41 8.19 -15.46
CA VAL A 201 21.72 7.09 -16.18
C VAL A 201 20.79 6.34 -15.22
N PHE A 202 21.25 6.00 -14.01
CA PHE A 202 20.42 5.31 -13.02
C PHE A 202 19.22 6.17 -12.58
N ALA A 203 19.45 7.46 -12.29
CA ALA A 203 18.39 8.40 -11.94
C ALA A 203 17.38 8.60 -13.08
N SER A 204 17.87 8.75 -14.32
CA SER A 204 17.03 8.84 -15.52
C SER A 204 16.20 7.57 -15.72
N LEU A 205 16.81 6.40 -15.57
CA LEU A 205 16.14 5.11 -15.65
C LEU A 205 15.03 4.99 -14.60
N ILE A 206 15.30 5.37 -13.34
CA ILE A 206 14.29 5.35 -12.26
C ILE A 206 13.10 6.25 -12.61
N ILE A 207 13.35 7.47 -13.11
CA ILE A 207 12.29 8.41 -13.49
C ILE A 207 11.49 7.89 -14.69
N LEU A 208 12.15 7.39 -15.72
CA LEU A 208 11.52 6.85 -16.93
C LEU A 208 10.68 5.61 -16.61
N VAL A 209 11.21 4.67 -15.83
CA VAL A 209 10.50 3.48 -15.38
C VAL A 209 9.32 3.89 -14.48
N GLY A 210 9.50 4.85 -13.56
CA GLY A 210 8.42 5.37 -12.73
C GLY A 210 7.28 5.99 -13.53
N LYS A 211 7.61 6.79 -14.56
CA LYS A 211 6.62 7.34 -15.51
C LYS A 211 5.97 6.23 -16.35
N TRP A 212 6.73 5.26 -16.82
CA TRP A 212 6.22 4.16 -17.64
C TRP A 212 5.26 3.27 -16.85
N ILE A 213 5.60 2.88 -15.62
CA ILE A 213 4.73 2.11 -14.71
C ILE A 213 3.43 2.87 -14.40
N SER A 214 3.50 4.21 -14.33
CA SER A 214 2.31 5.05 -14.13
C SER A 214 1.41 5.13 -15.37
N SER A 215 1.92 4.80 -16.56
CA SER A 215 1.16 4.78 -17.82
C SER A 215 0.16 3.62 -17.89
N LYS A 216 -0.85 3.72 -18.77
CA LYS A 216 -1.85 2.64 -18.95
C LYS A 216 -1.20 1.30 -19.34
N SER A 217 -0.18 1.34 -20.20
CA SER A 217 0.53 0.14 -20.68
C SER A 217 1.42 -0.47 -19.58
N GLY A 218 2.15 0.38 -18.84
CA GLY A 218 3.00 -0.09 -17.74
C GLY A 218 2.20 -0.70 -16.59
N ARG A 219 1.02 -0.13 -16.25
CA ARG A 219 0.13 -0.74 -15.24
C ARG A 219 -0.32 -2.14 -15.64
N VAL A 220 -0.69 -2.36 -16.91
CA VAL A 220 -1.09 -3.69 -17.41
C VAL A 220 0.10 -4.67 -17.33
N PHE A 221 1.30 -4.23 -17.72
CA PHE A 221 2.49 -5.06 -17.62
C PHE A 221 2.81 -5.44 -16.17
N VAL A 222 2.76 -4.48 -15.25
CA VAL A 222 2.99 -4.72 -13.83
C VAL A 222 1.92 -5.64 -13.23
N ASP A 223 0.65 -5.44 -13.58
CA ASP A 223 -0.45 -6.30 -13.12
C ASP A 223 -0.29 -7.75 -13.62
N ASN A 224 0.14 -7.92 -14.86
CA ASN A 224 0.47 -9.23 -15.43
C ASN A 224 1.71 -9.83 -14.76
N PHE A 225 2.76 -9.05 -14.55
CA PHE A 225 3.99 -9.51 -13.89
C PHE A 225 3.72 -10.02 -12.46
N LYS A 226 2.92 -9.25 -11.70
CA LYS A 226 2.48 -9.63 -10.33
C LYS A 226 1.79 -11.00 -10.29
N LEU A 227 1.12 -11.40 -11.37
CA LEU A 227 0.39 -12.66 -11.46
C LEU A 227 1.09 -13.73 -12.32
N SER A 228 2.26 -13.44 -12.89
CA SER A 228 2.99 -14.37 -13.77
C SER A 228 4.22 -14.98 -13.10
N PHE A 229 4.95 -14.22 -12.26
CA PHE A 229 6.16 -14.75 -11.61
C PHE A 229 5.79 -15.66 -10.42
N PRO A 230 6.21 -16.95 -10.35
CA PRO A 230 5.62 -17.95 -9.45
C PRO A 230 5.56 -17.55 -7.97
N VAL A 231 6.67 -17.01 -7.43
CA VAL A 231 6.77 -16.60 -6.03
C VAL A 231 5.87 -15.38 -5.74
N ILE A 232 5.90 -14.40 -6.63
CA ILE A 232 5.16 -13.14 -6.50
C ILE A 232 3.66 -13.37 -6.75
N LYS A 233 3.33 -14.24 -7.70
CA LYS A 233 1.98 -14.68 -8.05
C LYS A 233 1.26 -15.24 -6.84
N SER A 234 1.90 -16.13 -6.09
CA SER A 234 1.30 -16.72 -4.89
C SER A 234 0.90 -15.65 -3.87
N VAL A 235 1.81 -14.70 -3.59
CA VAL A 235 1.57 -13.58 -2.67
C VAL A 235 0.40 -12.70 -3.12
N PHE A 236 0.43 -12.21 -4.37
CA PHE A 236 -0.60 -11.29 -4.84
C PHE A 236 -1.96 -11.98 -5.04
N THR A 237 -1.97 -13.23 -5.47
CA THR A 237 -3.22 -14.01 -5.61
C THR A 237 -3.89 -14.19 -4.25
N GLN A 238 -3.14 -14.60 -3.23
CA GLN A 238 -3.66 -14.73 -1.86
C GLN A 238 -4.08 -13.37 -1.30
N LEU A 239 -3.29 -12.31 -1.52
CA LEU A 239 -3.62 -10.96 -1.06
C LEU A 239 -4.95 -10.46 -1.63
N TYR A 240 -5.16 -10.59 -2.94
CA TYR A 240 -6.40 -10.16 -3.60
C TYR A 240 -7.59 -11.03 -3.19
N LEU A 241 -7.36 -12.33 -3.01
CA LEU A 241 -8.36 -13.27 -2.51
C LEU A 241 -8.82 -12.89 -1.10
N VAL A 242 -7.87 -12.71 -0.16
CA VAL A 242 -8.16 -12.33 1.24
C VAL A 242 -8.92 -11.00 1.29
N GLN A 243 -8.48 -9.99 0.54
CA GLN A 243 -9.16 -8.69 0.51
C GLN A 243 -10.58 -8.80 -0.01
N SER A 244 -10.79 -9.52 -1.11
CA SER A 244 -12.10 -9.67 -1.73
C SER A 244 -13.05 -10.47 -0.83
N LEU A 245 -12.61 -11.62 -0.32
CA LEU A 245 -13.44 -12.46 0.55
C LEU A 245 -13.76 -11.78 1.88
N ARG A 246 -12.85 -10.97 2.43
CA ARG A 246 -13.12 -10.16 3.63
C ARG A 246 -14.21 -9.14 3.37
N VAL A 247 -14.10 -8.39 2.27
CA VAL A 247 -15.13 -7.41 1.88
C VAL A 247 -16.46 -8.12 1.65
N MET A 248 -16.47 -9.25 0.94
CA MET A 248 -17.69 -10.01 0.71
C MET A 248 -18.31 -10.53 1.99
N SER A 249 -17.50 -11.12 2.87
CA SER A 249 -17.94 -11.62 4.18
C SER A 249 -18.61 -10.51 4.98
N LEU A 250 -17.95 -9.36 5.08
CA LEU A 250 -18.42 -8.23 5.87
C LEU A 250 -19.68 -7.59 5.28
N SER A 251 -19.68 -7.30 3.98
CA SER A 251 -20.83 -6.69 3.29
C SER A 251 -22.06 -7.58 3.35
N LEU A 252 -21.91 -8.87 3.01
CA LEU A 252 -23.04 -9.80 3.02
C LEU A 252 -23.56 -10.08 4.44
N ALA A 253 -22.70 -10.12 5.46
CA ALA A 253 -23.11 -10.29 6.86
C ALA A 253 -23.99 -9.14 7.36
N ASN A 254 -23.80 -7.93 6.81
CA ASN A 254 -24.55 -6.73 7.18
C ASN A 254 -25.69 -6.43 6.19
N GLY A 255 -26.09 -7.39 5.35
CA GLY A 255 -27.26 -7.28 4.48
C GLY A 255 -27.04 -6.46 3.20
N VAL A 256 -25.80 -6.11 2.85
CA VAL A 256 -25.49 -5.49 1.55
C VAL A 256 -25.72 -6.51 0.44
N SER A 257 -26.30 -6.09 -0.69
CA SER A 257 -26.59 -6.99 -1.81
C SER A 257 -25.31 -7.60 -2.39
N VAL A 258 -25.43 -8.79 -3.00
CA VAL A 258 -24.29 -9.45 -3.69
C VAL A 258 -23.72 -8.56 -4.79
N MET A 259 -24.57 -7.86 -5.52
CA MET A 259 -24.18 -6.99 -6.63
C MET A 259 -23.35 -5.80 -6.14
N ASP A 260 -23.82 -5.11 -5.11
CA ASP A 260 -23.09 -3.97 -4.52
C ASP A 260 -21.77 -4.43 -3.89
N THR A 261 -21.80 -5.61 -3.26
CA THR A 261 -20.61 -6.24 -2.68
C THR A 261 -19.54 -6.56 -3.74
N LEU A 262 -19.95 -7.07 -4.91
CA LEU A 262 -19.02 -7.32 -6.02
C LEU A 262 -18.46 -6.02 -6.60
N ALA A 263 -19.28 -4.96 -6.66
CA ALA A 263 -18.81 -3.62 -7.01
C ALA A 263 -17.76 -3.09 -6.02
N ASP A 264 -17.98 -3.28 -4.73
CA ASP A 264 -17.04 -2.92 -3.66
C ASP A 264 -15.72 -3.67 -3.74
N CYS A 265 -15.76 -4.96 -4.09
CA CYS A 265 -14.56 -5.77 -4.29
C CYS A 265 -13.70 -5.26 -5.46
N LYS A 266 -14.33 -4.85 -6.57
CA LYS A 266 -13.63 -4.28 -7.73
C LYS A 266 -12.86 -3.01 -7.38
N ASN A 267 -13.41 -2.17 -6.49
CA ASN A 267 -12.75 -0.96 -6.01
C ASN A 267 -11.61 -1.23 -5.02
N THR A 268 -11.69 -2.35 -4.28
CA THR A 268 -10.69 -2.74 -3.29
C THR A 268 -9.43 -3.31 -3.94
N VAL A 269 -9.58 -4.12 -4.99
CA VAL A 269 -8.46 -4.78 -5.69
C VAL A 269 -8.06 -3.99 -6.94
N GLN A 270 -6.82 -3.48 -6.98
CA GLN A 270 -6.32 -2.64 -8.10
C GLN A 270 -5.64 -3.41 -9.24
N ASN A 271 -5.82 -4.74 -9.32
CA ASN A 271 -5.25 -5.56 -10.39
C ASN A 271 -6.30 -5.81 -11.49
N LYS A 272 -6.01 -5.43 -12.72
CA LYS A 272 -6.96 -5.54 -13.83
C LYS A 272 -7.41 -6.97 -14.14
N LEU A 273 -6.53 -7.96 -14.02
CA LEU A 273 -6.86 -9.37 -14.27
C LEU A 273 -7.83 -9.86 -13.20
N TYR A 274 -7.57 -9.52 -11.94
CA TYR A 274 -8.46 -9.87 -10.84
C TYR A 274 -9.81 -9.12 -10.91
N GLN A 275 -9.81 -7.84 -11.31
CA GLN A 275 -11.04 -7.09 -11.57
C GLN A 275 -11.88 -7.71 -12.68
N LYS A 276 -11.25 -8.20 -13.76
CA LYS A 276 -11.95 -8.93 -14.82
C LYS A 276 -12.62 -10.19 -14.27
N PHE A 277 -11.91 -10.96 -13.44
CA PHE A 277 -12.50 -12.10 -12.74
C PHE A 277 -13.74 -11.70 -11.92
N LEU A 278 -13.67 -10.63 -11.13
CA LEU A 278 -14.84 -10.16 -10.36
C LEU A 278 -16.01 -9.70 -11.26
N CYS A 279 -15.70 -9.11 -12.42
CA CYS A 279 -16.70 -8.76 -13.43
C CYS A 279 -17.36 -10.00 -14.04
N ASP A 280 -16.59 -11.05 -14.32
CA ASP A 280 -17.12 -12.32 -14.82
C ASP A 280 -18.02 -13.01 -13.77
N VAL A 281 -17.65 -12.94 -12.48
CA VAL A 281 -18.49 -13.42 -11.37
C VAL A 281 -19.80 -12.62 -11.28
N GLU A 282 -19.73 -11.30 -11.37
CA GLU A 282 -20.90 -10.41 -11.35
C GLU A 282 -21.89 -10.73 -12.48
N LEU A 283 -21.39 -10.94 -13.70
CA LEU A 283 -22.22 -11.37 -14.83
C LEU A 283 -22.90 -12.71 -14.55
N LYS A 284 -22.19 -13.69 -13.98
CA LYS A 284 -22.76 -15.00 -13.62
C LYS A 284 -23.87 -14.90 -12.57
N VAL A 285 -23.72 -14.00 -11.60
CA VAL A 285 -24.76 -13.72 -10.60
C VAL A 285 -25.97 -13.06 -11.26
N GLN A 286 -25.78 -12.10 -12.16
CA GLN A 286 -26.87 -11.46 -12.92
C GLN A 286 -27.63 -12.47 -13.79
N GLU A 287 -26.93 -13.44 -14.37
CA GLU A 287 -27.50 -14.55 -15.15
C GLU A 287 -28.22 -15.61 -14.27
N GLY A 288 -28.18 -15.48 -12.94
CA GLY A 288 -28.81 -16.42 -12.01
C GLY A 288 -28.01 -17.71 -11.77
N SER A 289 -26.77 -17.79 -12.25
CA SER A 289 -25.90 -18.97 -12.06
C SER A 289 -25.25 -19.05 -10.67
N GLY A 290 -25.39 -18.00 -9.84
CA GLY A 290 -24.80 -17.92 -8.51
C GLY A 290 -23.31 -17.53 -8.50
N ILE A 291 -22.79 -17.18 -7.32
CA ILE A 291 -21.41 -16.75 -7.09
C ILE A 291 -20.43 -17.92 -7.30
N SER A 292 -20.78 -19.11 -6.83
CA SER A 292 -19.90 -20.28 -6.90
C SER A 292 -19.53 -20.65 -8.34
N SER A 293 -20.46 -20.46 -9.28
CA SER A 293 -20.22 -20.69 -10.71
C SER A 293 -19.09 -19.82 -11.26
N GLY A 294 -19.01 -18.55 -10.86
CA GLY A 294 -17.95 -17.64 -11.26
C GLY A 294 -16.58 -18.00 -10.66
N PHE A 295 -16.55 -18.49 -9.41
CA PHE A 295 -15.31 -18.96 -8.77
C PHE A 295 -14.82 -20.31 -9.33
N ALA A 296 -15.73 -21.19 -9.78
CA ALA A 296 -15.40 -22.52 -10.26
C ALA A 296 -14.51 -22.50 -11.53
N GLN A 297 -14.75 -21.54 -12.43
CA GLN A 297 -14.14 -21.49 -13.76
C GLN A 297 -12.70 -20.97 -13.78
N VAL A 298 -12.16 -20.50 -12.64
CA VAL A 298 -10.88 -19.78 -12.61
C VAL A 298 -9.73 -20.61 -12.03
N ASN A 299 -8.60 -20.68 -12.75
CA ASN A 299 -7.48 -21.56 -12.41
C ASN A 299 -6.62 -21.07 -11.23
N PHE A 300 -6.56 -19.76 -10.98
CA PHE A 300 -5.73 -19.23 -9.88
C PHE A 300 -6.43 -19.31 -8.51
N ILE A 301 -7.72 -19.63 -8.47
CA ILE A 301 -8.48 -19.84 -7.24
C ILE A 301 -8.20 -21.26 -6.72
N PRO A 302 -7.75 -21.42 -5.46
CA PRO A 302 -7.50 -22.73 -4.88
C PRO A 302 -8.75 -23.62 -4.83
N PRO A 303 -8.62 -24.96 -5.00
CA PRO A 303 -9.76 -25.88 -4.95
C PRO A 303 -10.60 -25.79 -3.66
N LEU A 304 -9.94 -25.63 -2.51
CA LEU A 304 -10.60 -25.47 -1.21
C LEU A 304 -11.55 -24.27 -1.21
N VAL A 305 -11.13 -23.14 -1.81
CA VAL A 305 -11.96 -21.93 -1.90
C VAL A 305 -13.20 -22.20 -2.74
N LYS A 306 -13.05 -22.85 -3.90
CA LYS A 306 -14.16 -23.19 -4.80
C LYS A 306 -15.19 -24.03 -4.07
N GLN A 307 -14.75 -25.13 -3.45
CA GLN A 307 -15.62 -26.06 -2.72
C GLN A 307 -16.35 -25.36 -1.58
N MET A 308 -15.61 -24.60 -0.76
CA MET A 308 -16.21 -23.91 0.38
C MET A 308 -17.23 -22.87 -0.06
N ILE A 309 -16.95 -22.07 -1.10
CA ILE A 309 -17.93 -21.10 -1.63
C ILE A 309 -19.18 -21.81 -2.17
N THR A 310 -19.04 -22.93 -2.89
CA THR A 310 -20.17 -23.75 -3.32
C THR A 310 -21.02 -24.19 -2.12
N THR A 311 -20.41 -24.79 -1.10
CA THR A 311 -21.12 -25.21 0.12
C THR A 311 -21.74 -24.02 0.85
N GLY A 312 -21.07 -22.87 0.90
CA GLY A 312 -21.57 -21.65 1.52
C GLY A 312 -22.79 -21.08 0.80
N GLU A 313 -22.80 -21.15 -0.53
CA GLU A 313 -23.95 -20.72 -1.35
C GLU A 313 -25.14 -21.67 -1.19
N GLU A 314 -24.90 -22.98 -1.28
CA GLU A 314 -25.95 -24.02 -1.11
C GLU A 314 -26.60 -23.98 0.28
N THR A 315 -25.82 -23.65 1.31
CA THR A 315 -26.31 -23.57 2.69
C THR A 315 -26.76 -22.17 3.11
N GLY A 316 -26.64 -21.16 2.24
CA GLY A 316 -26.97 -19.77 2.56
C GLY A 316 -26.03 -19.10 3.58
N ASN A 317 -24.85 -19.68 3.85
CA ASN A 317 -23.88 -19.22 4.84
C ASN A 317 -22.62 -18.60 4.22
N LEU A 318 -22.73 -18.00 3.03
CA LEU A 318 -21.63 -17.31 2.34
C LEU A 318 -20.84 -16.33 3.22
N PRO A 319 -21.48 -15.46 4.04
CA PRO A 319 -20.73 -14.50 4.86
C PRO A 319 -19.74 -15.19 5.80
N ILE A 320 -20.18 -16.27 6.47
CA ILE A 320 -19.38 -17.03 7.42
C ILE A 320 -18.25 -17.76 6.69
N VAL A 321 -18.59 -18.44 5.61
CA VAL A 321 -17.63 -19.21 4.81
C VAL A 321 -16.54 -18.31 4.25
N MET A 322 -16.89 -17.20 3.61
CA MET A 322 -15.93 -16.26 3.03
C MET A 322 -15.01 -15.67 4.11
N GLY A 323 -15.56 -15.37 5.30
CA GLY A 323 -14.78 -14.87 6.44
C GLY A 323 -13.74 -15.89 6.91
N LYS A 324 -14.13 -17.17 7.05
CA LYS A 324 -13.23 -18.25 7.46
C LYS A 324 -12.13 -18.52 6.43
N ILE A 325 -12.47 -18.50 5.14
CA ILE A 325 -11.48 -18.64 4.06
C ILE A 325 -10.51 -17.45 4.10
N ALA A 326 -11.02 -16.22 4.26
CA ALA A 326 -10.19 -15.02 4.38
C ALA A 326 -9.21 -15.14 5.56
N ASP A 327 -9.67 -15.54 6.75
CA ASP A 327 -8.82 -15.76 7.93
C ASP A 327 -7.73 -16.82 7.68
N HIS A 328 -8.09 -17.93 7.04
CA HIS A 328 -7.17 -19.01 6.73
C HIS A 328 -6.06 -18.55 5.78
N TYR A 329 -6.42 -17.96 4.64
CA TYR A 329 -5.44 -17.50 3.65
C TYR A 329 -4.68 -16.25 4.11
N GLU A 330 -5.25 -15.41 4.98
CA GLU A 330 -4.53 -14.31 5.62
C GLU A 330 -3.38 -14.86 6.49
N THR A 331 -3.67 -15.90 7.27
CA THR A 331 -2.68 -16.57 8.12
C THR A 331 -1.59 -17.24 7.28
N GLU A 332 -1.96 -17.96 6.22
CA GLU A 332 -0.99 -18.58 5.31
C GLU A 332 -0.12 -17.55 4.58
N LEU A 333 -0.73 -16.44 4.13
CA LEU A 333 0.00 -15.33 3.51
C LEU A 333 1.04 -14.74 4.47
N LEU A 334 0.66 -14.48 5.73
CA LEU A 334 1.57 -13.97 6.75
C LEU A 334 2.75 -14.93 7.01
N LYS A 335 2.48 -16.23 7.15
CA LYS A 335 3.54 -17.25 7.32
C LYS A 335 4.47 -17.33 6.12
N TYR A 336 3.91 -17.25 4.91
CA TYR A 336 4.68 -17.30 3.68
C TYR A 336 5.62 -16.09 3.56
N LEU A 337 5.11 -14.88 3.84
CA LEU A 337 5.92 -13.66 3.86
C LEU A 337 7.06 -13.72 4.88
N GLN A 338 6.79 -14.23 6.08
CA GLN A 338 7.83 -14.41 7.10
C GLN A 338 8.89 -15.42 6.66
N THR A 339 8.48 -16.52 6.04
CA THR A 339 9.41 -17.53 5.51
C THR A 339 10.30 -16.95 4.40
N LEU A 340 9.71 -16.22 3.45
CA LEU A 340 10.47 -15.53 2.40
C LEU A 340 11.48 -14.53 2.97
N SER A 341 11.06 -13.76 3.97
CA SER A 341 11.95 -12.80 4.64
C SER A 341 13.12 -13.49 5.35
N LYS A 342 12.89 -14.64 6.00
CA LYS A 342 13.94 -15.42 6.67
C LYS A 342 14.91 -16.07 5.69
N LEU A 343 14.41 -16.57 4.56
CA LEU A 343 15.24 -17.18 3.51
C LEU A 343 16.10 -16.16 2.77
N ALA A 344 15.70 -14.88 2.77
CA ALA A 344 16.49 -13.84 2.13
C ALA A 344 17.88 -13.68 2.77
N GLU A 345 18.02 -13.84 4.08
CA GLU A 345 19.29 -13.70 4.79
C GLU A 345 20.38 -14.68 4.30
N PRO A 346 20.20 -16.01 4.33
CA PRO A 346 21.21 -16.95 3.85
C PRO A 346 21.49 -16.80 2.35
N ILE A 347 20.48 -16.48 1.54
CA ILE A 347 20.67 -16.21 0.10
C ILE A 347 21.58 -14.99 -0.08
N MET A 348 21.32 -13.90 0.64
CA MET A 348 22.12 -12.69 0.58
C MET A 348 23.55 -12.91 1.08
N LEU A 349 23.73 -13.67 2.16
CA LEU A 349 25.05 -14.05 2.66
C LEU A 349 25.83 -14.88 1.64
N LEU A 350 25.18 -15.84 0.99
CA LEU A 350 25.82 -16.67 -0.05
C LEU A 350 26.19 -15.83 -1.28
N LEU A 351 25.29 -14.93 -1.72
CA LEU A 351 25.56 -14.01 -2.81
C LEU A 351 26.73 -13.07 -2.48
N MET A 352 26.76 -12.51 -1.27
CA MET A 352 27.84 -11.64 -0.82
C MET A 352 29.16 -12.37 -0.67
N GLY A 353 29.17 -13.54 -0.03
CA GLY A 353 30.35 -14.37 0.10
C GLY A 353 30.90 -14.78 -1.27
N GLY A 354 30.03 -15.16 -2.20
CA GLY A 354 30.40 -15.45 -3.58
C GLY A 354 31.00 -14.24 -4.30
N LEU A 355 30.36 -13.08 -4.21
CA LEU A 355 30.83 -11.85 -4.86
C LEU A 355 32.18 -11.38 -4.29
N VAL A 356 32.31 -11.32 -2.96
CA VAL A 356 33.57 -10.98 -2.29
C VAL A 356 34.64 -12.01 -2.63
N GLY A 357 34.30 -13.31 -2.65
CA GLY A 357 35.20 -14.38 -3.05
C GLY A 357 35.73 -14.20 -4.48
N ILE A 358 34.87 -13.82 -5.43
CA ILE A 358 35.26 -13.48 -6.81
C ILE A 358 36.23 -12.29 -6.81
N ILE A 359 35.96 -11.24 -6.04
CA ILE A 359 36.85 -10.07 -5.96
C ILE A 359 38.21 -10.47 -5.41
N VAL A 360 38.24 -11.16 -4.26
CA VAL A 360 39.49 -11.59 -3.60
C VAL A 360 40.29 -12.52 -4.50
N SER A 361 39.65 -13.52 -5.12
CA SER A 361 40.29 -14.40 -6.09
C SER A 361 40.88 -13.63 -7.27
N SER A 362 40.14 -12.66 -7.79
CA SER A 362 40.59 -11.80 -8.90
C SER A 362 41.77 -10.90 -8.54
N LEU A 363 41.99 -10.61 -7.25
CA LEU A 363 43.15 -9.87 -6.76
C LEU A 363 44.34 -10.79 -6.49
N ILE A 364 44.11 -11.96 -5.86
CA ILE A 364 45.18 -12.87 -5.42
C ILE A 364 45.78 -13.67 -6.57
N LEU A 365 44.97 -14.18 -7.51
CA LEU A 365 45.45 -15.02 -8.61
C LEU A 365 46.54 -14.33 -9.46
N PRO A 366 46.39 -13.06 -9.89
CA PRO A 366 47.45 -12.35 -10.58
C PRO A 366 48.74 -12.20 -9.76
N ILE A 367 48.64 -11.98 -8.44
CA ILE A 367 49.81 -11.87 -7.55
C ILE A 367 50.62 -13.16 -7.56
N PHE A 368 49.97 -14.32 -7.52
CA PHE A 368 50.67 -15.60 -7.62
C PHE A 368 51.27 -15.87 -9.01
N SER A 369 50.65 -15.36 -10.08
CA SER A 369 51.24 -15.46 -11.43
C SER A 369 52.50 -14.60 -11.56
N LEU A 370 52.49 -13.41 -10.94
CA LEU A 370 53.63 -12.50 -10.82
C LEU A 370 54.80 -13.14 -10.07
N SER A 371 54.53 -13.71 -8.90
CA SER A 371 55.57 -14.38 -8.10
C SER A 371 56.20 -15.57 -8.82
N ARG A 372 55.46 -16.27 -9.68
CA ARG A 372 55.96 -17.39 -10.49
C ARG A 372 56.72 -16.97 -11.75
N ALA A 373 56.63 -15.71 -12.16
CA ALA A 373 57.37 -15.17 -13.32
C ALA A 373 58.68 -14.48 -12.91
N VAL A 374 58.87 -14.20 -11.62
CA VAL A 374 60.08 -13.56 -11.04
C VAL A 374 61.10 -14.61 -10.53
N HIS A 375 60.69 -15.88 -10.46
CA HIS A 375 61.57 -17.05 -10.42
C HIS A 375 61.49 -17.76 -11.77
#